data_AF-A0A4V1SLB0-F1
#
_entry.id   AF-A0A4V1SLB0-F1
#
_cell.length_a   1.000
_cell.length_b   1.000
_cell.length_c   1.000
_cell.angle_alpha   90.00
_cell.angle_beta   90.00
_cell.angle_gamma   90.00
#
_symmetry.space_group_name_H-M   'P 1'
#
loop_
_entity.id
_entity.type
_entity.pdbx_description
1 polymer ?
#
loop_
_entity_poly.entity_id
_entity_poly.type
_entity_poly.pdbx_seq_one_letter_code
_entity_poly.pdbx_strand_id
1 'polypeptide(L)'
;MTDAIATLKIYIHNYYKQGFKTSYLLAVMLMLAIIISINYTGIFPLLKNWPKTFTSNYLLYFLPFAIAWWLQWFYFKENRILFIKKWFWVLLFAAPLIFTFRLHFNFHENYLKQWAAKDFKYIAAVVNYILRVVVLIVPVIFIWLIKDKRHYSLYGVSTQKNM
;
A
#
# COMPACT_ATOMS: atom_id res chain seq x y z
N MET A 1 4.26 -16.73 38.23
CA MET A 1 3.82 -16.98 36.82
C MET A 1 2.45 -16.36 36.53
N THR A 2 1.56 -16.29 37.51
CA THR A 2 0.24 -15.63 37.46
C THR A 2 0.30 -14.11 37.25
N ASP A 3 1.30 -13.43 37.81
CA ASP A 3 1.40 -11.96 37.72
C ASP A 3 1.72 -11.46 36.31
N ALA A 4 2.61 -12.13 35.59
CA ALA A 4 2.95 -11.80 34.21
C ALA A 4 1.73 -11.90 33.27
N ILE A 5 0.87 -12.89 33.50
CA ILE A 5 -0.38 -13.08 32.73
C ILE A 5 -1.37 -11.97 33.05
N ALA A 6 -1.48 -11.56 34.32
CA ALA A 6 -2.32 -10.44 34.72
C ALA A 6 -1.85 -9.11 34.11
N THR A 7 -0.54 -8.83 34.13
CA THR A 7 0.03 -7.64 33.50
C THR A 7 -0.18 -7.63 31.99
N LEU A 8 0.05 -8.76 31.31
CA LEU A 8 -0.20 -8.89 29.88
C LEU A 8 -1.67 -8.61 29.54
N LYS A 9 -2.61 -9.15 30.32
CA LYS A 9 -4.05 -8.95 30.12
C LYS A 9 -4.45 -7.49 30.27
N ILE A 10 -3.93 -6.78 31.27
CA ILE A 10 -4.16 -5.34 31.47
C ILE A 10 -3.57 -4.53 30.31
N TYR A 11 -2.36 -4.86 29.88
CA TYR A 11 -1.70 -4.20 28.77
C TYR A 11 -2.50 -4.36 27.47
N ILE A 12 -2.89 -5.59 27.11
CA ILE A 12 -3.72 -5.89 25.94
C ILE A 12 -5.05 -5.15 26.05
N HIS A 13 -5.72 -5.22 27.19
CA HIS A 13 -7.00 -4.55 27.39
C HIS A 13 -6.89 -3.03 27.20
N ASN A 14 -5.86 -2.40 27.77
CA ASN A 14 -5.62 -0.96 27.63
C ASN A 14 -5.23 -0.60 26.19
N TYR A 15 -4.43 -1.42 25.53
CA TYR A 15 -4.06 -1.24 24.12
C TYR A 15 -5.29 -1.29 23.22
N TYR A 16 -6.18 -2.26 23.40
CA TYR A 16 -7.44 -2.32 22.65
C TYR A 16 -8.38 -1.16 23.01
N LYS A 17 -8.47 -0.78 24.29
CA LYS A 17 -9.35 0.32 24.71
C LYS A 17 -8.90 1.69 24.19
N GLN A 18 -7.60 1.91 24.04
CA GLN A 18 -7.04 3.18 23.54
C GLN A 18 -6.86 3.18 22.02
N GLY A 19 -6.37 2.08 21.44
CA GLY A 19 -6.03 1.97 20.02
C GLY A 19 -7.16 1.44 19.13
N PHE A 20 -8.06 0.61 19.66
CA PHE A 20 -9.08 -0.06 18.86
C PHE A 20 -10.46 0.59 19.03
N LYS A 21 -10.85 1.41 18.05
CA LYS A 21 -12.19 1.98 17.96
C LYS A 21 -13.05 1.10 17.07
N THR A 22 -14.04 0.40 17.64
CA THR A 22 -14.96 -0.47 16.87
C THR A 22 -15.67 0.29 15.75
N SER A 23 -16.03 1.55 15.98
CA SER A 23 -16.61 2.44 14.96
C SER A 23 -15.65 2.72 13.80
N TYR A 24 -14.34 2.85 14.06
CA TYR A 24 -13.33 2.96 13.01
C TYR A 24 -13.25 1.69 12.18
N LEU A 25 -13.23 0.51 12.82
CA LEU A 25 -13.23 -0.77 12.14
C LEU A 25 -14.47 -0.92 11.23
N LEU A 26 -15.66 -0.62 11.75
CA LEU A 26 -16.90 -0.67 10.98
C LEU A 26 -16.86 0.26 9.77
N ALA A 27 -16.31 1.48 9.93
CA ALA A 27 -16.15 2.42 8.82
C ALA A 27 -15.18 1.88 7.75
N VAL A 28 -14.08 1.24 8.14
CA VAL A 28 -13.14 0.60 7.22
C VAL A 28 -13.80 -0.58 6.50
N MET A 29 -14.54 -1.43 7.21
CA MET A 29 -15.26 -2.56 6.60
C MET A 29 -16.32 -2.09 5.61
N LEU A 30 -17.09 -1.05 5.95
CA LEU A 30 -18.07 -0.45 5.05
C LEU A 30 -17.41 0.13 3.80
N MET A 31 -16.31 0.87 3.98
CA MET A 31 -15.51 1.39 2.86
C MET A 31 -15.04 0.27 1.94
N LEU A 32 -14.48 -0.82 2.49
CA LEU A 32 -14.04 -1.98 1.70
C LEU A 32 -15.21 -2.64 0.96
N ALA A 33 -16.35 -2.83 1.62
CA ALA A 33 -17.54 -3.42 1.00
C ALA A 33 -18.03 -2.59 -0.21
N ILE A 34 -18.03 -1.25 -0.08
CA ILE A 34 -18.40 -0.34 -1.18
C ILE A 34 -17.40 -0.47 -2.33
N ILE A 35 -16.10 -0.44 -2.04
CA ILE A 35 -15.05 -0.49 -3.07
C ILE A 35 -15.04 -1.83 -3.80
N ILE A 36 -15.20 -2.94 -3.07
CA ILE A 36 -15.34 -4.27 -3.65
C ILE A 36 -16.58 -4.31 -4.54
N SER A 37 -17.73 -3.82 -4.05
CA SER A 37 -18.97 -3.76 -4.83
C SER A 37 -18.79 -2.98 -6.14
N ILE A 38 -18.16 -1.80 -6.08
CA ILE A 38 -17.86 -0.98 -7.27
C ILE A 38 -16.90 -1.69 -8.24
N ASN A 39 -15.92 -2.44 -7.72
CA ASN A 39 -15.01 -3.21 -8.56
C ASN A 39 -15.74 -4.33 -9.31
N TYR A 40 -16.70 -5.00 -8.65
CA TYR A 40 -17.48 -6.08 -9.26
C TYR A 40 -18.56 -5.59 -10.24
N THR A 41 -19.05 -4.36 -10.11
CA THR A 41 -20.03 -3.79 -11.05
C THR A 41 -19.41 -3.39 -12.39
N GLY A 42 -18.07 -3.41 -12.52
CA GLY A 42 -17.39 -3.08 -13.77
C GLY A 42 -17.50 -1.60 -14.18
N ILE A 43 -17.85 -0.71 -13.23
CA ILE A 43 -18.00 0.74 -13.45
C ILE A 43 -16.68 1.38 -13.94
N PHE A 44 -15.54 0.76 -13.63
CA PHE A 44 -14.25 1.10 -14.24
C PHE A 44 -14.05 0.24 -15.49
N PRO A 45 -14.40 0.74 -16.69
CA PRO A 45 -14.23 -0.04 -17.91
C PRO A 45 -12.77 -0.41 -18.12
N LEU A 46 -12.54 -1.61 -18.65
CA LEU A 46 -11.31 -1.99 -19.34
C LEU A 46 -11.19 -1.11 -20.59
N LEU A 47 -10.74 0.13 -20.40
CA LEU A 47 -10.58 1.08 -21.48
C LEU A 47 -9.46 0.58 -22.40
N LYS A 48 -9.64 0.70 -23.72
CA LYS A 48 -8.58 0.34 -24.69
C LYS A 48 -7.50 1.42 -24.80
N ASN A 49 -7.80 2.65 -24.39
CA ASN A 49 -6.86 3.77 -24.48
C ASN A 49 -5.95 3.79 -23.26
N TRP A 50 -4.65 3.66 -23.49
CA TRP A 50 -3.63 3.62 -22.43
C TRP A 50 -3.77 4.74 -21.38
N PRO A 51 -3.92 6.04 -21.75
CA PRO A 51 -4.05 7.10 -20.75
C PRO A 51 -5.31 6.95 -19.89
N LYS A 52 -6.43 6.57 -20.51
CA LYS A 52 -7.71 6.41 -19.81
C LYS A 52 -7.68 5.19 -18.88
N THR A 53 -7.01 4.12 -19.29
CA THR A 53 -6.82 2.92 -18.47
C THR A 53 -5.91 3.20 -17.27
N PHE A 54 -4.86 3.98 -17.50
CA PHE A 54 -3.96 4.42 -16.43
C PHE A 54 -4.71 5.27 -15.40
N THR A 55 -5.45 6.29 -15.83
CA THR A 55 -6.20 7.15 -14.90
C THR A 55 -7.29 6.39 -14.15
N SER A 56 -8.00 5.48 -14.82
CA SER A 56 -8.99 4.59 -14.20
C SER A 56 -8.36 3.73 -13.08
N ASN A 57 -7.26 3.03 -13.39
CA ASN A 57 -6.55 2.21 -12.41
C ASN A 57 -5.95 3.05 -11.28
N TYR A 58 -5.46 4.27 -11.59
CA TYR A 58 -4.97 5.20 -10.60
C TYR A 58 -6.06 5.59 -9.60
N LEU A 59 -7.25 5.98 -10.08
CA LEU A 59 -8.37 6.32 -9.20
C LEU A 59 -8.82 5.13 -8.35
N LEU A 60 -8.79 3.92 -8.91
CA LEU A 60 -9.14 2.69 -8.20
C LEU A 60 -8.21 2.43 -7.01
N TYR A 61 -6.92 2.78 -7.09
CA TYR A 61 -6.00 2.71 -5.94
C TYR A 61 -6.04 3.95 -5.06
N PHE A 62 -6.13 5.13 -5.67
CA PHE A 62 -6.06 6.41 -4.97
C PHE A 62 -7.25 6.63 -4.04
N LEU A 63 -8.47 6.35 -4.49
CA LEU A 63 -9.69 6.54 -3.69
C LEU A 63 -9.67 5.75 -2.37
N PRO A 64 -9.52 4.40 -2.35
CA PRO A 64 -9.42 3.65 -1.11
C PRO A 64 -8.32 4.18 -0.20
N PHE A 65 -7.16 4.49 -0.78
CA PHE A 65 -5.99 4.93 -0.02
C PHE A 65 -6.23 6.29 0.63
N ALA A 66 -6.78 7.25 -0.11
CA ALA A 66 -7.09 8.58 0.39
C ALA A 66 -8.22 8.56 1.41
N ILE A 67 -9.29 7.78 1.17
CA ILE A 67 -10.42 7.65 2.11
C ILE A 67 -9.94 7.00 3.41
N ALA A 68 -9.06 6.00 3.35
CA ALA A 68 -8.48 5.38 4.54
C ALA A 68 -7.71 6.39 5.41
N TRP A 69 -6.89 7.24 4.77
CA TRP A 69 -6.19 8.32 5.48
C TRP A 69 -7.17 9.35 6.05
N TRP A 70 -8.22 9.70 5.32
CA TRP A 70 -9.25 10.61 5.78
C TRP A 70 -10.02 10.04 6.99
N LEU A 71 -10.34 8.74 6.98
CA LEU A 71 -10.91 8.05 8.12
C LEU A 71 -9.96 8.11 9.32
N GLN A 72 -8.67 7.87 9.13
CA GLN A 72 -7.69 8.01 10.22
C GLN A 72 -7.66 9.42 10.81
N TRP A 73 -7.80 10.46 9.98
CA TRP A 73 -7.85 11.85 10.43
C TRP A 73 -9.04 12.15 11.37
N PHE A 74 -10.21 11.58 11.07
CA PHE A 74 -11.40 11.73 11.91
C PHE A 74 -11.27 10.99 13.24
N TYR A 75 -10.80 9.75 13.20
CA TYR A 75 -10.79 8.88 14.38
C TYR A 75 -9.58 9.07 15.29
N PHE A 76 -8.42 9.46 14.76
CA PHE A 76 -7.17 9.58 15.52
C PHE A 76 -6.61 11.00 15.42
N LYS A 77 -6.80 11.79 16.49
CA LYS A 77 -6.36 13.19 16.55
C LYS A 77 -4.83 13.34 16.38
N GLU A 78 -4.06 12.39 16.90
CA GLU A 78 -2.59 12.35 16.78
C GLU A 78 -2.14 12.29 15.30
N ASN A 79 -2.90 11.61 14.44
CA ASN A 79 -2.59 11.46 13.03
C ASN A 79 -2.85 12.74 12.21
N ARG A 80 -3.53 13.74 12.78
CA ARG A 80 -3.80 15.02 12.08
C ARG A 80 -2.53 15.78 11.74
N ILE A 81 -1.47 15.62 12.53
CA ILE A 81 -0.19 16.25 12.27
C ILE A 81 0.43 15.79 10.94
N LEU A 82 0.05 14.60 10.45
CA LEU A 82 0.54 14.06 9.18
C LEU A 82 0.07 14.92 7.99
N PHE A 83 -1.16 15.44 8.03
CA PHE A 83 -1.74 16.25 6.95
C PHE A 83 -1.05 17.60 6.75
N ILE A 84 -0.29 18.06 7.74
CA ILE A 84 0.52 19.29 7.64
C ILE A 84 1.86 19.01 6.96
N LYS A 85 2.36 17.78 7.03
CA LYS A 85 3.68 17.41 6.50
C LYS A 85 3.62 17.30 4.97
N LYS A 86 4.47 18.05 4.25
CA LYS A 86 4.57 17.98 2.78
C LYS A 86 4.78 16.54 2.27
N TRP A 87 5.59 15.76 2.97
CA TRP A 87 5.86 14.35 2.63
C TRP A 87 4.64 13.43 2.70
N PHE A 88 3.64 13.76 3.54
CA PHE A 88 2.39 13.01 3.56
C PHE A 88 1.67 13.13 2.21
N TRP A 89 1.55 14.34 1.68
CA TRP A 89 0.93 14.57 0.37
C TRP A 89 1.70 13.90 -0.75
N VAL A 90 3.04 13.98 -0.73
CA VAL A 90 3.87 13.25 -1.69
C VAL A 90 3.57 11.76 -1.66
N LEU A 91 3.51 11.14 -0.47
CA LEU A 91 3.18 9.71 -0.34
C LEU A 91 1.73 9.40 -0.73
N LEU A 92 0.79 10.28 -0.39
CA LEU A 92 -0.63 10.15 -0.70
C LEU A 92 -0.87 9.97 -2.20
N PHE A 93 -0.15 10.74 -3.02
CA PHE A 93 -0.25 10.67 -4.48
C PHE A 93 0.74 9.67 -5.10
N ALA A 94 1.97 9.60 -4.60
CA ALA A 94 3.01 8.76 -5.17
C ALA A 94 2.73 7.27 -4.97
N ALA A 95 2.20 6.85 -3.82
CA ALA A 95 1.98 5.43 -3.58
C ALA A 95 0.96 4.83 -4.58
N PRO A 96 -0.26 5.38 -4.74
CA PRO A 96 -1.20 4.91 -5.77
C PRO A 96 -0.63 4.99 -7.19
N LEU A 97 0.19 6.00 -7.48
CA LEU A 97 0.86 6.14 -8.78
C LEU A 97 1.85 5.00 -9.04
N ILE A 98 2.68 4.64 -8.06
CA ILE A 98 3.63 3.51 -8.16
C ILE A 98 2.86 2.19 -8.35
N PHE A 99 1.78 1.96 -7.58
CA PHE A 99 0.93 0.78 -7.73
C PHE A 99 0.29 0.70 -9.12
N THR A 100 -0.17 1.83 -9.65
CA THR A 100 -0.73 1.90 -11.00
C THR A 100 0.33 1.65 -12.06
N PHE A 101 1.52 2.22 -11.90
CA PHE A 101 2.64 2.02 -12.80
C PHE A 101 3.04 0.54 -12.89
N ARG A 102 3.06 -0.17 -11.75
CA ARG A 102 3.30 -1.63 -11.71
C ARG A 102 2.34 -2.41 -12.60
N LEU A 103 1.06 -2.04 -12.69
CA LEU A 103 0.08 -2.74 -13.54
C LEU A 103 0.34 -2.55 -15.04
N HIS A 104 0.88 -1.38 -15.40
CA HIS A 104 1.14 -0.99 -16.79
C HIS A 104 2.58 -1.29 -17.22
N PHE A 105 3.42 -1.78 -16.32
CA PHE A 105 4.80 -2.15 -16.60
C PHE A 105 4.86 -3.48 -17.38
N ASN A 106 4.49 -3.45 -18.66
CA ASN A 106 4.43 -4.63 -19.53
C ASN A 106 5.49 -4.60 -20.65
N PHE A 107 6.39 -3.62 -20.65
CA PHE A 107 7.39 -3.42 -21.71
C PHE A 107 8.26 -4.69 -21.96
N HIS A 108 8.53 -5.43 -20.89
CA HIS A 108 9.35 -6.63 -20.91
C HIS A 108 8.59 -7.89 -21.35
N GLU A 109 7.25 -7.86 -21.44
CA GLU A 109 6.45 -9.02 -21.81
C GLU A 109 6.68 -9.46 -23.27
N ASN A 110 6.93 -8.51 -24.17
CA ASN A 110 7.21 -8.83 -25.57
C ASN A 110 8.55 -9.56 -25.72
N TYR A 111 9.58 -9.13 -24.97
CA TYR A 111 10.88 -9.80 -24.92
C TYR A 111 10.78 -11.19 -24.28
N LEU A 112 10.02 -11.32 -23.18
CA LEU A 112 9.78 -12.61 -22.54
C LEU A 112 9.03 -13.59 -23.45
N LYS A 113 8.06 -13.12 -24.24
CA LYS A 113 7.32 -13.97 -25.19
C LYS A 113 8.16 -14.45 -26.37
N GLN A 114 9.15 -13.66 -26.80
CA GLN A 114 10.10 -14.06 -27.84
C GLN A 114 11.13 -15.07 -27.31
N TRP A 115 11.51 -14.93 -26.03
CA TRP A 115 12.51 -15.79 -25.40
C TRP A 115 11.93 -17.11 -24.87
N ALA A 116 10.69 -17.10 -24.39
CA ALA A 116 10.03 -18.29 -23.89
C ALA A 116 9.36 -19.07 -25.03
N ALA A 117 9.92 -20.24 -25.39
CA ALA A 117 9.19 -21.22 -26.19
C ALA A 117 7.85 -21.60 -25.50
N LYS A 118 6.89 -22.15 -26.26
CA LYS A 118 5.51 -22.46 -25.81
C LYS A 118 5.44 -23.18 -24.45
N ASP A 119 6.47 -23.93 -24.08
CA ASP A 119 6.56 -24.75 -22.87
C ASP A 119 7.01 -23.97 -21.61
N PHE A 120 7.53 -22.75 -21.75
CA PHE A 120 8.08 -21.95 -20.65
C PHE A 120 7.15 -20.82 -20.16
N LYS A 121 5.85 -20.89 -20.49
CA LYS A 121 4.85 -19.86 -20.09
C LYS A 121 4.83 -19.57 -18.59
N TYR A 122 5.00 -20.60 -17.76
CA TYR A 122 5.01 -20.44 -16.30
C TYR A 122 6.25 -19.70 -15.81
N ILE A 123 7.42 -19.97 -16.38
CA ILE A 123 8.67 -19.27 -16.04
C ILE A 123 8.56 -17.79 -16.44
N ALA A 124 8.02 -17.52 -17.64
CA ALA A 124 7.78 -16.15 -18.09
C ALA A 124 6.82 -15.38 -17.17
N ALA A 125 5.78 -16.05 -16.64
CA ALA A 125 4.84 -15.45 -15.69
C ALA A 125 5.51 -15.12 -14.34
N VAL A 126 6.36 -16.00 -13.81
CA VAL A 126 7.11 -15.77 -12.57
C VAL A 126 8.09 -14.61 -12.74
N VAL A 127 8.84 -14.58 -13.85
CA VAL A 127 9.79 -13.49 -14.15
C VAL A 127 9.05 -12.16 -14.31
N ASN A 128 7.90 -12.13 -15.00
CA ASN A 128 7.05 -10.94 -15.11
C ASN A 128 6.59 -10.44 -13.74
N TYR A 129 6.15 -11.35 -12.85
CA TYR A 129 5.76 -10.97 -11.49
C TYR A 129 6.94 -10.38 -10.70
N ILE A 130 8.12 -10.99 -10.75
CA ILE A 130 9.33 -10.49 -10.09
C ILE A 130 9.68 -9.09 -10.61
N LEU A 131 9.70 -8.89 -11.93
CA LEU A 131 10.01 -7.58 -12.53
C LEU A 131 9.01 -6.51 -12.09
N ARG A 132 7.71 -6.84 -12.05
CA ARG A 132 6.67 -5.93 -11.53
C ARG A 132 6.87 -5.58 -10.06
N VAL A 133 7.35 -6.52 -9.24
CA VAL A 133 7.67 -6.25 -7.81
C VAL A 133 8.90 -5.37 -7.68
N VAL A 134 9.96 -5.62 -8.45
CA VAL A 134 11.19 -4.79 -8.45
C VAL A 134 10.86 -3.35 -8.79
N VAL A 135 10.01 -3.12 -9.80
CA VAL A 135 9.56 -1.78 -10.21
C VAL A 135 8.77 -1.06 -9.12
N LEU A 136 8.11 -1.80 -8.22
CA LEU A 136 7.45 -1.21 -7.06
C LEU A 136 8.45 -0.88 -5.95
N ILE A 137 9.41 -1.77 -5.69
CA ILE A 137 10.39 -1.62 -4.61
C ILE A 137 11.36 -0.46 -4.89
N VAL A 138 11.81 -0.30 -6.14
CA VAL A 138 12.81 0.72 -6.50
C VAL A 138 12.35 2.14 -6.10
N PRO A 139 11.16 2.63 -6.49
CA PRO A 139 10.64 3.92 -6.04
C PRO A 139 10.53 4.04 -4.52
N VAL A 140 10.13 2.96 -3.83
CA VAL A 140 10.01 2.95 -2.37
C VAL A 140 11.39 3.15 -1.71
N ILE A 141 12.42 2.46 -2.21
CA ILE A 141 13.80 2.63 -1.75
C ILE A 141 14.26 4.08 -2.02
N PHE A 142 13.99 4.64 -3.20
CA PHE A 142 14.35 6.03 -3.49
C PHE A 142 13.68 7.03 -2.55
N ILE A 143 12.38 6.87 -2.29
CA ILE A 143 11.65 7.72 -1.35
C ILE A 143 12.26 7.58 0.06
N TRP A 144 12.57 6.36 0.50
CA TRP A 144 13.24 6.13 1.77
C TRP A 144 14.64 6.78 1.82
N LEU A 145 15.45 6.65 0.78
CA LEU A 145 16.78 7.22 0.70
C LEU A 145 16.77 8.76 0.86
N ILE A 146 15.78 9.42 0.26
CA ILE A 146 15.64 10.88 0.28
C ILE A 146 15.08 11.36 1.63
N LYS A 147 14.06 10.68 2.15
CA LYS A 147 13.27 11.17 3.30
C LYS A 147 13.74 10.59 4.63
N ASP A 148 13.91 9.27 4.70
CA ASP A 148 13.93 8.51 5.96
C ASP A 148 15.30 7.88 6.28
N LYS A 149 16.27 7.90 5.35
CA LYS A 149 17.64 7.34 5.54
C LYS A 149 18.33 7.81 6.82
N ARG A 150 18.06 9.05 7.27
CA ARG A 150 18.68 9.65 8.46
C ARG A 150 17.94 9.35 9.77
N HIS A 151 16.68 8.91 9.69
CA HIS A 151 15.80 8.80 10.86
C HIS A 151 15.31 7.38 11.12
N TYR A 152 15.22 6.51 10.11
CA TYR A 152 14.68 5.17 10.24
C TYR A 152 15.45 4.16 9.39
N SER A 153 15.82 3.02 9.96
CA SER A 153 16.36 1.89 9.21
C SER A 153 15.31 1.32 8.26
N LEU A 154 15.74 0.94 7.06
CA LEU A 154 14.88 0.31 6.06
C LEU A 154 14.32 -1.00 6.64
N TYR A 155 13.00 -1.06 6.86
CA TYR A 155 12.27 -2.24 7.32
C TYR A 155 12.92 -2.99 8.50
N GLY A 156 13.24 -2.28 9.58
CA GLY A 156 13.69 -2.90 10.84
C GLY A 156 15.12 -3.48 10.81
N VAL A 157 15.86 -3.32 9.70
CA VAL A 157 17.28 -3.69 9.61
C VAL A 157 18.12 -2.58 10.24
N SER A 158 18.05 -2.43 11.56
CA SER A 158 19.09 -1.73 12.33
C SER A 158 19.71 -2.70 13.31
N THR A 159 21.04 -2.80 13.25
CA THR A 159 21.81 -3.19 14.43
C THR A 159 21.58 -2.09 15.45
N GLN A 160 20.98 -2.45 16.58
CA GLN A 160 20.74 -1.58 17.72
C GLN A 160 22.08 -0.94 18.12
N LYS A 161 22.32 0.30 17.68
CA LYS A 161 23.50 1.05 18.10
C LYS A 161 23.13 1.65 19.44
N ASN A 162 23.46 0.91 20.51
CA ASN A 162 23.31 1.33 21.90
C ASN A 162 23.81 2.78 22.04
N MET A 163 22.90 3.68 22.41
CA MET A 163 23.22 4.94 23.08
C MET A 163 22.75 4.80 24.52
#